data_AF-A0A367M337-F1
#
_entry.id   AF-A0A367M337-F1
#
_cell.length_a   1.000
_cell.length_b   1.000
_cell.length_c   1.000
_cell.angle_alpha   90.00
_cell.angle_beta   90.00
_cell.angle_gamma   90.00
#
_symmetry.space_group_name_H-M   'P 1'
#
loop_
_entity.id
_entity.type
_entity.pdbx_description
1 polymer ?
#
loop_
_entity_poly.entity_id
_entity_poly.type
_entity_poly.pdbx_seq_one_letter_code
_entity_poly.pdbx_strand_id
1 'polypeptide(L)'
;MDSYGDTSGRIGRDWLDRHDEELEQELLDDELNLDELFGPEQEDAPGELSRRRYFRELFRLQRELVKLQNWVVHTGHKVVILFEGRDAAGKGGVIKRITQRLNPRVCRVAALPAPNDREQTQWYFQR
;
A
#
# COMPACT_ATOMS: atom_id res chain seq x y z
N MET A 1 26.83 23.76 14.85
CA MET A 1 27.65 22.72 14.20
C MET A 1 27.09 21.41 14.72
N ASP A 2 25.94 20.97 14.19
CA ASP A 2 25.24 19.76 14.66
C ASP A 2 24.68 19.03 13.44
N SER A 3 25.38 18.00 12.97
CA SER A 3 25.10 17.30 11.70
C SER A 3 25.37 15.78 11.76
N TYR A 4 25.27 15.14 12.93
CA TYR A 4 25.53 13.70 13.07
C TYR A 4 24.45 12.92 13.86
N GLY A 5 23.25 13.49 14.04
CA GLY A 5 22.17 12.87 14.84
C GLY A 5 21.10 12.10 14.06
N ASP A 6 21.06 12.16 12.72
CA ASP A 6 19.92 11.67 11.92
C ASP A 6 20.28 10.51 10.95
N THR A 7 21.52 10.04 10.94
CA THR A 7 21.98 9.03 9.97
C THR A 7 21.51 7.62 10.34
N SER A 8 21.52 7.26 11.62
CA SER A 8 21.13 5.91 12.08
C SER A 8 19.64 5.61 11.92
N GLY A 9 18.76 6.61 12.10
CA GLY A 9 17.31 6.45 11.94
C GLY A 9 16.85 6.39 10.48
N ARG A 10 17.66 6.89 9.55
CA ARG A 10 17.45 6.72 8.10
C ARG A 10 17.88 5.34 7.64
N ILE A 11 19.07 4.90 8.05
CA ILE A 11 19.60 3.57 7.74
C ILE A 11 18.66 2.45 8.24
N GLY A 12 18.08 2.59 9.44
CA GLY A 12 17.13 1.61 9.97
C GLY A 12 15.81 1.53 9.20
N ARG A 13 15.31 2.64 8.66
CA ARG A 13 14.09 2.66 7.83
C ARG A 13 14.35 2.06 6.46
N ASP A 14 15.46 2.43 5.83
CA ASP A 14 15.86 1.87 4.54
C ASP A 14 16.11 0.36 4.61
N TRP A 15 16.58 -0.15 5.76
CA TRP A 15 16.76 -1.59 5.99
C TRP A 15 15.42 -2.32 6.16
N LEU A 16 14.48 -1.75 6.91
CA LEU A 16 13.14 -2.33 7.07
C LEU A 16 12.36 -2.34 5.76
N ASP A 17 12.45 -1.28 4.96
CA ASP A 17 11.76 -1.20 3.67
C ASP A 17 12.31 -2.25 2.70
N ARG A 18 13.64 -2.43 2.63
CA ARG A 18 14.24 -3.50 1.80
C ARG A 18 13.84 -4.90 2.27
N HIS A 19 13.84 -5.13 3.58
CA HIS A 19 13.46 -6.43 4.12
C HIS A 19 11.98 -6.75 3.88
N ASP A 20 11.10 -5.75 4.00
CA ASP A 20 9.68 -5.90 3.65
C ASP A 20 9.49 -6.16 2.14
N GLU A 21 10.29 -5.53 1.27
CA GLU A 21 10.28 -5.78 -0.17
C GLU A 21 10.77 -7.20 -0.52
N GLU A 22 11.82 -7.68 0.14
CA GLU A 22 12.34 -9.04 -0.01
C GLU A 22 11.30 -10.08 0.44
N LEU A 23 10.67 -9.89 1.61
CA LEU A 23 9.59 -10.75 2.10
C LEU A 23 8.35 -10.71 1.20
N GLU A 24 8.01 -9.53 0.67
CA GLU A 24 6.91 -9.39 -0.29
C GLU A 24 7.21 -10.16 -1.58
N GLN A 25 8.46 -10.14 -2.07
CA GLN A 25 8.87 -10.92 -3.25
C GLN A 25 8.84 -12.43 -2.99
N GLU A 26 9.45 -12.89 -1.89
CA GLU A 26 9.45 -14.30 -1.50
C GLU A 26 8.02 -14.85 -1.40
N LEU A 27 7.14 -14.15 -0.69
CA LEU A 27 5.75 -14.59 -0.54
C LEU A 27 4.94 -14.53 -1.84
N LEU A 28 5.32 -13.67 -2.79
CA LEU A 28 4.71 -13.66 -4.12
C LEU A 28 5.16 -14.84 -4.95
N ASP A 29 6.45 -15.17 -4.89
CA ASP A 29 7.01 -16.33 -5.58
C ASP A 29 6.40 -17.63 -5.00
N ASP A 30 6.27 -17.73 -3.67
CA ASP A 30 5.55 -18.81 -2.99
C ASP A 30 4.07 -18.90 -3.44
N GLU A 31 3.36 -17.77 -3.58
CA GLU A 31 1.97 -17.76 -4.03
C GLU A 31 1.82 -18.25 -5.49
N LEU A 32 2.86 -18.08 -6.30
CA LEU A 32 2.92 -18.54 -7.69
C LEU A 32 3.36 -20.01 -7.81
N ASN A 33 4.11 -20.52 -6.82
CA ASN A 33 4.53 -21.91 -6.72
C ASN A 33 3.54 -22.75 -5.88
N LEU A 34 2.47 -23.24 -6.52
CA LEU A 34 1.50 -24.17 -5.93
C LEU A 34 2.15 -25.47 -5.35
N ASP A 35 3.35 -25.84 -5.79
CA ASP A 35 4.05 -27.07 -5.37
C ASP A 35 4.98 -26.89 -4.14
N GLU A 36 5.38 -25.66 -3.76
CA GLU A 36 6.31 -25.42 -2.63
C GLU A 36 5.61 -25.19 -1.28
N LEU A 37 4.27 -25.11 -1.27
CA LEU A 37 3.43 -24.99 -0.07
C LEU A 37 3.55 -26.17 0.93
N PHE A 38 4.28 -27.23 0.58
CA PHE A 38 4.58 -28.39 1.41
C PHE A 38 6.08 -28.56 1.73
N GLY A 39 6.90 -27.52 1.54
CA GLY A 39 8.27 -27.46 2.05
C GLY A 39 8.30 -27.46 3.59
N PRO A 40 9.42 -27.89 4.22
CA PRO A 40 9.49 -28.02 5.67
C PRO A 40 9.22 -26.68 6.35
N GLU A 41 8.32 -26.67 7.34
CA GLU A 41 8.00 -25.49 8.15
C GLU A 41 9.29 -24.92 8.75
N GLN A 42 9.78 -23.80 8.21
CA GLN A 42 10.85 -23.03 8.83
C GLN A 42 10.31 -22.39 10.11
N GLU A 43 11.01 -22.60 11.23
CA GLU A 43 10.71 -21.95 12.50
C GLU A 43 11.05 -20.45 12.40
N ASP A 44 10.09 -19.66 11.93
CA ASP A 44 10.18 -18.21 11.83
C ASP A 44 10.30 -17.55 13.23
N ALA A 45 11.07 -16.47 13.33
CA ALA A 45 11.14 -15.69 14.57
C ALA A 45 9.76 -15.06 14.91
N PRO A 46 9.44 -14.78 16.20
CA PRO A 46 8.11 -14.28 16.61
C PRO A 46 7.64 -13.01 15.89
N GLY A 47 8.57 -12.13 15.49
CA GLY A 47 8.26 -10.93 14.71
C GLY A 47 8.07 -11.20 13.21
N GLU A 48 8.74 -12.21 12.68
CA GLU A 48 8.72 -12.61 11.27
C GLU A 48 7.42 -13.33 10.92
N LEU A 49 6.93 -14.21 11.81
CA LEU A 49 5.59 -14.81 11.73
C LEU A 49 4.49 -13.75 11.59
N SER A 50 4.63 -12.63 12.31
CA SER A 50 3.65 -11.54 12.27
C SER A 50 3.67 -10.79 10.92
N ARG A 51 4.86 -10.60 10.33
CA ARG A 51 5.03 -10.00 9.00
C ARG A 51 4.52 -10.91 7.90
N ARG A 52 4.90 -12.19 7.88
CA ARG A 52 4.40 -13.15 6.89
C ARG A 52 2.87 -13.24 6.92
N ARG A 53 2.27 -13.26 8.13
CA ARG A 53 0.81 -13.19 8.27
C ARG A 53 0.23 -11.91 7.68
N TYR A 54 0.84 -10.75 7.95
CA TYR A 54 0.41 -9.47 7.39
C TYR A 54 0.42 -9.50 5.85
N PHE A 55 1.52 -9.92 5.23
CA PHE A 55 1.64 -9.94 3.77
C PHE A 55 0.70 -10.94 3.11
N ARG A 56 0.52 -12.13 3.71
CA ARG A 56 -0.46 -13.12 3.26
C ARG A 56 -1.88 -12.54 3.23
N GLU A 57 -2.27 -11.84 4.29
CA GLU A 57 -3.57 -11.17 4.37
C GLU A 57 -3.68 -9.99 3.39
N LEU A 58 -2.61 -9.22 3.23
CA LEU A 58 -2.53 -8.13 2.27
C LEU A 58 -2.78 -8.62 0.84
N PHE A 59 -2.10 -9.68 0.40
CA PHE A 59 -2.31 -10.24 -0.95
C PHE A 59 -3.71 -10.83 -1.12
N ARG A 60 -4.23 -11.53 -0.09
CA ARG A 60 -5.61 -12.01 -0.09
C ARG A 60 -6.59 -10.86 -0.36
N LEU A 61 -6.49 -9.76 0.39
CA LEU A 61 -7.36 -8.60 0.23
C LEU A 61 -7.15 -7.87 -1.10
N GLN A 62 -5.93 -7.78 -1.60
CA GLN A 62 -5.64 -7.18 -2.90
C GLN A 62 -6.26 -7.96 -4.05
N ARG A 63 -6.30 -9.30 -3.99
CA ARG A 63 -7.04 -10.12 -4.97
C ARG A 63 -8.54 -9.79 -4.95
N GLU A 64 -9.13 -9.61 -3.76
CA GLU A 64 -10.54 -9.20 -3.65
C GLU A 64 -10.77 -7.77 -4.18
N LEU A 65 -9.83 -6.84 -3.99
CA LEU A 65 -9.90 -5.50 -4.59
C LEU A 65 -9.87 -5.55 -6.13
N VAL A 66 -9.09 -6.46 -6.72
CA VAL A 66 -9.08 -6.65 -8.18
C VAL A 66 -10.43 -7.19 -8.67
N LYS A 67 -11.03 -8.16 -7.95
CA LYS A 67 -12.38 -8.65 -8.26
C LYS A 67 -13.42 -7.54 -8.17
N LEU A 68 -13.37 -6.73 -7.11
CA LEU A 68 -14.23 -5.56 -6.93
C LEU A 68 -14.06 -4.56 -8.08
N GLN A 69 -12.83 -4.24 -8.45
CA GLN A 69 -12.54 -3.36 -9.59
C GLN A 69 -13.19 -3.89 -10.88
N ASN A 70 -13.02 -5.18 -11.18
CA ASN A 70 -13.60 -5.79 -12.37
C ASN A 70 -15.14 -5.71 -12.35
N TRP A 71 -15.75 -5.93 -11.19
CA TRP A 71 -17.20 -5.77 -11.01
C TRP A 71 -17.65 -4.32 -11.23
N VAL A 72 -16.94 -3.34 -10.66
CA VAL A 72 -17.25 -1.91 -10.83
C VAL A 72 -17.20 -1.52 -12.31
N VAL A 73 -16.16 -1.95 -13.03
CA VAL A 73 -16.03 -1.71 -14.48
C VAL A 73 -17.17 -2.36 -15.25
N HIS A 74 -17.47 -3.63 -14.96
CA HIS A 74 -18.50 -4.37 -15.67
C HIS A 74 -19.91 -3.80 -15.47
N THR A 75 -20.20 -3.34 -14.25
CA THR A 75 -21.52 -2.81 -13.88
C THR A 75 -21.66 -1.30 -14.13
N GLY A 76 -20.56 -0.59 -14.39
CA GLY A 76 -20.57 0.86 -14.62
C GLY A 76 -20.75 1.71 -13.35
N HIS A 77 -20.60 1.12 -12.15
CA HIS A 77 -20.67 1.88 -10.90
C HIS A 77 -19.50 2.86 -10.75
N LYS A 78 -19.67 3.86 -9.90
CA LYS A 78 -18.62 4.82 -9.52
C LYS A 78 -18.37 4.73 -8.03
N VAL A 79 -17.12 4.53 -7.64
CA VAL A 79 -16.70 4.39 -6.25
C VAL A 79 -15.72 5.52 -5.92
N VAL A 80 -15.94 6.19 -4.80
CA VAL A 80 -15.04 7.22 -4.25
C VAL A 80 -14.67 6.80 -2.84
N ILE A 81 -13.37 6.83 -2.52
CA ILE A 81 -12.84 6.52 -1.20
C ILE A 81 -12.13 7.78 -0.69
N LEU A 82 -12.62 8.34 0.42
CA LEU A 82 -12.03 9.51 1.05
C LEU A 82 -11.14 9.09 2.22
N PHE A 83 -9.90 9.57 2.24
CA PHE A 83 -8.93 9.29 3.31
C PHE A 83 -8.69 10.55 4.15
N GLU A 84 -9.24 10.57 5.36
CA GLU A 84 -9.06 11.65 6.33
C GLU A 84 -8.19 11.20 7.52
N GLY A 85 -7.58 12.16 8.22
CA GLY A 85 -6.78 11.89 9.41
C GLY A 85 -5.67 12.90 9.67
N ARG A 86 -5.05 12.83 10.84
CA ARG A 86 -3.96 13.73 11.24
C ARG A 86 -2.70 13.53 10.38
N ASP A 87 -1.82 14.52 10.42
CA ASP A 87 -0.49 14.40 9.84
C ASP A 87 0.25 13.19 10.43
N ALA A 88 1.01 12.50 9.59
CA ALA A 88 1.72 11.26 9.93
C ALA A 88 0.84 10.06 10.37
N ALA A 89 -0.49 10.09 10.18
CA ALA A 89 -1.37 8.95 10.50
C ALA A 89 -1.22 7.72 9.56
N GLY A 90 -0.34 7.76 8.56
CA GLY A 90 -0.10 6.62 7.66
C GLY A 90 -1.03 6.53 6.44
N LYS A 91 -1.82 7.57 6.14
CA LYS A 91 -2.77 7.59 5.00
C LYS A 91 -2.12 7.22 3.66
N GLY A 92 -0.92 7.75 3.38
CA GLY A 92 -0.19 7.47 2.15
C GLY A 92 0.21 6.00 1.99
N GLY A 93 0.58 5.34 3.09
CA GLY A 93 0.90 3.91 3.09
C GLY A 93 -0.33 3.05 2.79
N VAL A 94 -1.47 3.38 3.39
CA VAL A 94 -2.74 2.70 3.11
C VAL A 94 -3.16 2.87 1.65
N ILE A 95 -3.08 4.10 1.12
CA ILE A 95 -3.37 4.37 -0.30
C ILE A 95 -2.46 3.52 -1.19
N LYS A 96 -1.14 3.54 -0.94
CA LYS A 96 -0.15 2.73 -1.68
C LYS A 96 -0.54 1.25 -1.70
N ARG A 97 -0.85 0.66 -0.54
CA ARG A 97 -1.23 -0.76 -0.41
C ARG A 97 -2.56 -1.10 -1.09
N ILE A 98 -3.52 -0.18 -1.15
CA ILE A 98 -4.77 -0.39 -1.90
C ILE A 98 -4.51 -0.32 -3.42
N THR A 99 -3.72 0.65 -3.88
CA THR A 99 -3.56 0.92 -5.31
C THR A 99 -2.51 0.06 -5.99
N GLN A 100 -1.56 -0.55 -5.26
CA GLN A 100 -0.40 -1.24 -5.85
C GLN A 100 -0.72 -2.39 -6.82
N ARG A 101 -1.90 -3.04 -6.70
CA ARG A 101 -2.35 -4.14 -7.58
C ARG A 101 -3.53 -3.77 -8.48
N LEU A 102 -3.99 -2.52 -8.43
CA LEU A 102 -5.13 -2.04 -9.21
C LEU A 102 -4.67 -1.42 -10.54
N ASN A 103 -5.54 -1.46 -11.56
CA ASN A 103 -5.25 -0.85 -12.84
C ASN A 103 -5.34 0.69 -12.72
N PRO A 104 -4.25 1.45 -12.97
CA PRO A 104 -4.24 2.90 -12.79
C PRO A 104 -5.16 3.66 -13.75
N ARG A 105 -5.63 3.01 -14.82
CA ARG A 105 -6.63 3.60 -15.73
C ARG A 105 -8.03 3.60 -15.13
N VAL A 106 -8.30 2.66 -14.21
CA VAL A 106 -9.59 2.47 -13.54
C VAL A 106 -9.58 3.15 -12.16
N CYS A 107 -8.56 2.88 -11.34
CA CYS A 107 -8.40 3.47 -10.02
C CYS A 107 -7.42 4.65 -10.09
N ARG A 108 -7.87 5.84 -9.69
CA ARG A 108 -7.07 7.06 -9.71
C ARG A 108 -6.94 7.64 -8.31
N VAL A 109 -5.75 8.09 -7.96
CA VAL A 109 -5.47 8.80 -6.71
C VAL A 109 -5.47 10.30 -7.00
N ALA A 110 -6.30 11.04 -6.29
CA ALA A 110 -6.31 12.50 -6.32
C ALA A 110 -5.64 13.03 -5.04
N ALA A 111 -4.55 13.77 -5.21
CA ALA A 111 -3.89 14.51 -4.13
C ALA A 111 -3.93 16.00 -4.50
N LEU A 112 -4.96 16.70 -4.02
CA LEU A 112 -5.17 18.10 -4.37
C LEU A 112 -4.19 19.00 -3.58
N PRO A 113 -3.41 19.86 -4.26
CA PRO A 113 -2.57 20.84 -3.60
C PRO A 113 -3.42 21.96 -2.96
N ALA A 114 -2.74 22.89 -2.29
CA ALA A 114 -3.35 24.14 -1.87
C ALA A 114 -4.01 24.84 -3.09
N PRO A 115 -5.22 25.42 -2.92
CA PRO A 115 -5.93 26.03 -4.04
C PRO A 115 -5.18 27.25 -4.58
N ASN A 116 -5.11 27.37 -5.90
CA ASN A 116 -4.53 28.55 -6.56
C ASN A 116 -5.46 29.78 -6.47
N ASP A 117 -4.96 30.97 -6.83
CA ASP A 117 -5.70 32.23 -6.70
C ASP A 117 -7.06 32.22 -7.40
N ARG A 118 -7.16 31.53 -8.55
CA ARG A 118 -8.42 31.38 -9.28
C ARG A 118 -9.36 30.42 -8.56
N GLU A 119 -8.88 29.27 -8.10
CA GLU A 119 -9.66 28.26 -7.36
C GLU A 119 -10.22 28.81 -6.05
N GLN A 120 -9.51 29.72 -5.39
CA GLN A 120 -9.99 30.38 -4.17
C GLN A 120 -11.23 31.24 -4.41
N THR A 121 -11.42 31.75 -5.64
CA THR A 121 -12.61 32.54 -6.02
C THR A 121 -13.76 31.70 -6.58
N GLN A 122 -13.51 30.40 -6.82
CA GLN A 122 -14.51 29.45 -7.33
C GLN A 122 -15.29 28.79 -6.20
N TRP A 123 -16.35 28.04 -6.57
CA TRP A 123 -17.10 27.30 -5.58
C TRP A 123 -16.24 26.15 -5.01
N TYR A 124 -16.26 25.96 -3.69
CA TYR A 124 -15.32 25.07 -2.98
C TYR A 124 -15.24 23.63 -3.53
N PHE A 125 -16.35 23.07 -4.00
CA PHE A 125 -16.43 21.70 -4.54
C PHE A 125 -16.18 21.60 -6.06
N GLN A 126 -15.75 22.68 -6.70
CA GLN A 126 -15.59 22.72 -8.16
C GLN A 126 -14.29 22.07 -8.66
N ARG A 127 -13.33 21.80 -7.77
CA ARG A 127 -12.01 21.24 -8.08
C ARG A 127 -11.91 19.74 -7.81
#